data_AF-A0A699WCZ1-F1
#
_entry.id   AF-A0A699WCZ1-F1
#
_cell.length_a   1.000
_cell.length_b   1.000
_cell.length_c   1.000
_cell.angle_alpha   90.00
_cell.angle_beta   90.00
_cell.angle_gamma   90.00
#
_symmetry.space_group_name_H-M   'P 1'
#
loop_
_entity.id
_entity.type
_entity.pdbx_description
1 polymer ?
#
loop_
_entity_poly.entity_id
_entity_poly.type
_entity_poly.pdbx_seq_one_letter_code
_entity_poly.pdbx_strand_id
1 'polypeptide(L)'
;ERVIEGPEMIEVTNAKVAVAKEKLKEDRTRQKSYADKHHRALEFQPALPPQLSHVHDVFHVSLLRGYKYHPLHVITYPFDQIQTDLSYVEEPEAILDRQDRIMRKKTISFVKILWRNHP
;
A
#
# COMPACT_ATOMS: atom_id res chain seq x y z
N GLU A 1 19.97 -39.17 40.18
CA GLU A 1 19.15 -38.72 39.04
C GLU A 1 17.71 -39.15 39.33
N ARG A 2 16.75 -38.21 39.45
CA ARG A 2 15.36 -38.59 39.81
C ARG A 2 14.68 -39.11 38.54
N VAL A 3 14.44 -40.43 38.50
CA VAL A 3 13.69 -41.08 37.41
C VAL A 3 12.23 -40.67 37.58
N ILE A 4 11.75 -39.80 36.71
CA ILE A 4 10.36 -39.33 36.71
C ILE A 4 9.53 -40.42 36.02
N GLU A 5 8.62 -41.04 36.76
CA GLU A 5 7.77 -42.11 36.23
C GLU A 5 6.76 -41.57 35.19
N GLY A 6 6.29 -42.44 34.29
CA GLY A 6 5.43 -42.11 33.16
C GLY A 6 4.22 -41.19 33.47
N PRO A 7 3.47 -41.37 34.57
CA PRO A 7 2.35 -40.50 34.94
C PRO A 7 2.77 -39.07 35.30
N GLU A 8 3.87 -38.94 36.05
CA GLU A 8 4.40 -37.64 36.49
C GLU A 8 4.97 -36.84 35.29
N MET A 9 5.54 -37.54 34.29
CA MET A 9 5.95 -36.93 33.02
C MET A 9 4.78 -36.35 32.23
N ILE A 10 3.62 -37.02 32.25
CA ILE A 10 2.39 -36.58 31.58
C ILE A 10 1.83 -35.32 32.26
N GLU A 11 1.82 -35.29 33.59
CA GLU A 11 1.37 -34.10 34.34
C GLU A 11 2.26 -32.88 34.09
N VAL A 12 3.58 -33.08 34.13
CA VAL A 12 4.57 -32.02 33.85
C VAL A 12 4.46 -31.51 32.41
N THR A 13 4.23 -32.40 31.44
CA THR A 13 4.05 -31.99 30.04
C THR A 13 2.73 -31.24 29.83
N ASN A 14 1.63 -31.70 30.43
CA ASN A 14 0.34 -30.99 30.36
C ASN A 14 0.41 -29.58 30.95
N ALA A 15 1.08 -29.42 32.10
CA ALA A 15 1.31 -28.11 32.71
C ALA A 15 2.12 -27.18 31.77
N LYS A 16 3.19 -27.69 31.15
CA LYS A 16 3.99 -26.92 30.18
C LYS A 16 3.20 -26.56 28.93
N VAL A 17 2.36 -27.45 28.42
CA VAL A 17 1.46 -27.19 27.29
C VAL A 17 0.44 -26.10 27.62
N ALA A 18 -0.10 -26.08 28.84
CA ALA A 18 -1.01 -25.02 29.29
C ALA A 18 -0.33 -23.65 29.28
N VAL A 19 0.88 -23.55 29.85
CA VAL A 19 1.68 -22.31 29.85
C VAL A 19 2.02 -21.85 28.43
N ALA A 20 2.41 -22.77 27.54
CA ALA A 20 2.71 -22.45 26.15
C ALA A 20 1.49 -21.88 25.40
N LYS A 21 0.30 -22.46 25.62
CA LYS A 21 -0.96 -21.96 25.04
C LYS A 21 -1.32 -20.57 25.54
N GLU A 22 -1.11 -20.29 26.83
CA GLU A 22 -1.38 -18.98 27.40
C GLU A 22 -0.49 -17.90 26.80
N LYS A 23 0.83 -18.15 26.71
CA LYS A 23 1.77 -17.22 26.08
C LYS A 23 1.44 -16.94 24.61
N LEU A 24 1.08 -17.99 23.85
CA LEU A 24 0.61 -17.84 22.47
C LEU A 24 -0.63 -16.95 22.34
N LYS A 25 -1.57 -17.07 23.30
CA LYS A 25 -2.77 -16.24 23.34
C LYS A 25 -2.41 -14.79 23.68
N GLU A 26 -1.53 -14.58 24.65
CA GLU A 26 -1.05 -13.26 25.06
C GLU A 26 -0.34 -12.54 23.90
N ASP A 27 0.59 -13.22 23.23
CA ASP A 27 1.31 -12.68 22.07
C ASP A 27 0.35 -12.28 20.94
N ARG A 28 -0.65 -13.12 20.65
CA ARG A 28 -1.70 -12.79 19.67
C ARG A 28 -2.50 -11.56 20.09
N THR A 29 -2.87 -11.44 21.36
CA THR A 29 -3.59 -10.24 21.86
C THR A 29 -2.72 -8.99 21.81
N ARG A 30 -1.42 -9.10 22.09
CA ARG A 30 -0.45 -7.99 21.97
C ARG A 30 -0.30 -7.54 20.51
N GLN A 31 -0.16 -8.48 19.58
CA GLN A 31 -0.11 -8.19 18.14
C GLN A 31 -1.40 -7.51 17.67
N LYS A 32 -2.56 -8.03 18.07
CA LYS A 32 -3.86 -7.43 17.73
C LYS A 32 -4.00 -6.02 18.31
N SER A 33 -3.63 -5.81 19.57
CA SER A 33 -3.64 -4.48 20.20
C SER A 33 -2.69 -3.50 19.51
N TYR A 34 -1.50 -3.93 19.09
CA TYR A 34 -0.60 -3.12 18.29
C TYR A 34 -1.23 -2.75 16.94
N ALA A 35 -1.79 -3.73 16.23
CA ALA A 35 -2.50 -3.51 14.97
C ALA A 35 -3.67 -2.53 15.15
N ASP A 36 -4.52 -2.72 16.15
CA ASP A 36 -5.68 -1.86 16.46
C ASP A 36 -5.25 -0.43 16.83
N LYS A 37 -4.16 -0.27 17.60
CA LYS A 37 -3.63 1.05 18.01
C LYS A 37 -2.99 1.82 16.85
N HIS A 38 -2.42 1.10 15.88
CA HIS A 38 -1.85 1.68 14.66
C HIS A 38 -2.86 1.78 13.51
N HIS A 39 -3.97 1.06 13.60
CA HIS A 39 -5.21 1.31 12.86
C HIS A 39 -5.94 2.49 13.51
N ARG A 40 -5.24 3.64 13.62
CA ARG A 40 -5.95 4.92 13.65
C ARG A 40 -6.90 4.84 12.46
N ALA A 41 -8.20 4.87 12.73
CA ALA A 41 -9.15 5.21 11.70
C ALA A 41 -8.66 6.56 11.19
N LEU A 42 -7.92 6.52 10.08
CA LEU A 42 -7.65 7.67 9.26
C LEU A 42 -9.01 7.97 8.64
N GLU A 43 -9.92 8.49 9.45
CA GLU A 43 -11.09 9.24 9.03
C GLU A 43 -10.58 10.59 8.52
N PHE A 44 -9.66 10.53 7.56
CA PHE A 44 -9.41 11.66 6.71
C PHE A 44 -10.52 11.55 5.69
N GLN A 45 -11.68 12.15 5.92
CA GLN A 45 -12.69 12.33 4.88
C GLN A 45 -12.25 13.50 4.01
N PRO A 46 -11.54 13.32 2.87
CA PRO A 46 -11.52 14.32 1.85
C PRO A 46 -12.97 14.56 1.48
N ALA A 47 -13.41 15.81 1.57
CA ALA A 47 -14.64 16.24 0.94
C ALA A 47 -14.43 16.12 -0.58
N LEU A 48 -14.55 14.89 -1.09
CA LEU A 48 -14.48 14.61 -2.51
C LEU A 48 -15.68 15.31 -3.16
N PRO A 49 -15.49 15.97 -4.31
CA PRO A 49 -16.60 16.48 -5.10
C PRO A 49 -17.65 15.37 -5.30
N PRO A 50 -18.96 15.68 -5.37
CA PRO A 50 -20.02 14.69 -5.54
C PRO A 50 -19.78 13.71 -6.71
N GLN A 51 -19.04 14.13 -7.73
CA GLN A 51 -18.63 13.33 -8.88
C GLN A 51 -17.70 12.15 -8.51
N LEU A 52 -16.96 12.28 -7.40
CA LEU A 52 -15.98 11.31 -6.91
C LEU A 52 -16.48 10.54 -5.67
N SER A 53 -17.78 10.59 -5.36
CA SER A 53 -18.36 9.89 -4.20
C SER A 53 -18.27 8.35 -4.28
N HIS A 54 -17.99 7.81 -5.48
CA HIS A 54 -17.79 6.39 -5.73
C HIS A 54 -16.35 5.93 -5.44
N VAL A 55 -15.42 6.87 -5.22
CA VAL A 55 -14.02 6.57 -4.92
C VAL A 55 -13.88 6.33 -3.43
N HIS A 56 -13.35 5.15 -3.06
CA HIS A 56 -13.09 4.84 -1.67
C HIS A 56 -12.03 5.78 -1.09
N ASP A 57 -12.35 6.36 0.05
CA ASP A 57 -11.47 7.20 0.87
C ASP A 57 -10.23 6.45 1.44
N VAL A 58 -10.17 5.15 1.17
CA VAL A 58 -9.08 4.26 1.57
C VAL A 58 -7.88 4.42 0.64
N PHE A 59 -7.54 5.63 0.23
CA PHE A 59 -6.23 5.86 -0.36
C PHE A 59 -5.19 5.59 0.72
N HIS A 60 -4.17 4.84 0.35
CA HIS A 60 -3.10 4.41 1.24
C HIS A 60 -2.36 5.66 1.76
N VAL A 61 -2.79 6.18 2.91
CA VAL A 61 -2.21 7.34 3.61
C VAL A 61 -0.70 7.12 3.93
N SER A 62 -0.21 5.89 3.75
CA SER A 62 1.21 5.56 3.71
C SER A 62 1.99 6.34 2.64
N LEU A 63 1.39 6.68 1.49
CA LEU A 63 2.00 7.53 0.46
C LEU A 63 2.09 9.00 0.90
N LEU A 64 1.21 9.45 1.81
CA LEU A 64 1.21 10.82 2.34
C LEU A 64 2.19 11.01 3.49
N ARG A 65 2.66 9.92 4.13
CA ARG A 65 3.51 9.98 5.33
C ARG A 65 4.90 10.62 5.09
N GLY A 66 5.28 10.89 3.85
CA GLY A 66 6.49 11.63 3.48
C GLY A 66 6.26 12.80 2.52
N TYR A 67 5.00 13.09 2.19
CA TYR A 67 4.69 14.10 1.18
C TYR A 67 4.81 15.51 1.78
N LYS A 68 5.74 16.31 1.25
CA LYS A 68 5.82 17.74 1.53
C LYS A 68 4.91 18.47 0.54
N TYR A 69 3.88 19.12 1.06
CA TYR A 69 2.99 19.95 0.25
C TYR A 69 3.81 21.00 -0.51
N HIS A 70 3.70 21.00 -1.83
CA HIS A 70 4.23 22.04 -2.70
C HIS A 70 3.08 22.54 -3.59
N PRO A 71 2.86 23.86 -3.72
CA PRO A 71 1.75 24.41 -4.50
C PRO A 71 1.70 23.91 -5.95
N LEU A 72 2.85 23.60 -6.56
CA LEU A 72 2.91 23.03 -7.92
C LEU A 72 2.47 21.57 -8.05
N HIS A 73 2.34 20.84 -6.94
CA HIS A 73 1.84 19.46 -6.97
C HIS A 73 0.31 19.39 -6.95
N VAL A 74 -0.36 20.54 -6.77
CA VAL A 74 -1.81 20.63 -7.01
C VAL A 74 -1.98 20.58 -8.52
N ILE A 75 -2.11 19.36 -9.05
CA ILE A 75 -2.43 19.21 -10.45
C ILE A 75 -3.86 19.71 -10.63
N THR A 76 -3.99 20.86 -11.30
CA THR A 76 -5.29 21.45 -11.62
C THR A 76 -5.79 20.76 -12.88
N TYR A 77 -6.38 19.57 -12.73
CA TYR A 77 -7.09 18.95 -13.83
C TYR A 77 -8.46 19.61 -13.99
N PRO A 78 -8.86 19.97 -15.21
CA PRO A 78 -10.26 20.24 -15.50
C PRO A 78 -11.03 18.95 -15.24
N PHE A 79 -11.87 18.92 -14.20
CA PHE A 79 -12.66 17.72 -13.82
C PHE A 79 -13.55 17.21 -14.96
N ASP A 80 -13.86 18.06 -15.93
CA ASP A 80 -14.55 17.76 -17.18
C ASP A 80 -13.79 16.82 -18.12
N GLN A 81 -12.47 16.64 -17.95
CA GLN A 81 -11.65 15.75 -18.77
C GLN A 81 -11.47 14.34 -18.18
N ILE A 82 -11.85 14.14 -16.91
CA ILE A 82 -11.80 12.85 -16.24
C ILE A 82 -13.13 12.14 -16.50
N GLN A 83 -13.07 10.95 -17.09
CA GLN A 83 -14.28 10.17 -17.34
C GLN A 83 -14.91 9.68 -16.03
N THR A 84 -16.19 9.31 -16.08
CA THR A 84 -16.95 8.82 -14.92
C THR A 84 -16.34 7.57 -14.29
N ASP A 85 -15.57 6.79 -15.04
CA ASP A 85 -14.83 5.61 -14.58
C ASP A 85 -13.42 5.93 -14.05
N LEU A 86 -13.12 7.23 -13.85
CA LEU A 86 -11.82 7.76 -13.43
C LEU A 86 -10.70 7.54 -14.46
N SER A 87 -11.02 7.09 -15.67
CA SER A 87 -10.04 7.04 -16.74
C SER A 87 -9.73 8.45 -17.23
N TYR A 88 -8.46 8.67 -17.53
CA TYR A 88 -7.97 9.90 -18.11
C TYR A 88 -7.37 9.59 -19.47
N VAL A 89 -7.83 10.29 -20.51
CA VAL A 89 -7.38 10.05 -21.88
C VAL A 89 -6.12 10.87 -22.13
N GLU A 90 -4.97 10.20 -22.07
CA GLU A 90 -3.71 10.74 -22.56
C GLU A 90 -3.60 10.47 -24.06
N GLU A 91 -3.50 11.52 -24.87
CA GLU A 91 -3.33 11.42 -26.31
C GLU A 91 -1.87 11.71 -26.67
N PRO A 92 -1.19 10.91 -27.50
CA PRO A 92 0.14 11.26 -27.97
C PRO A 92 0.05 12.48 -28.90
N GLU A 93 0.66 13.61 -28.52
CA GLU A 93 0.62 14.85 -29.28
C GLU A 93 1.71 14.89 -30.36
N ALA A 94 2.95 14.62 -29.96
CA ALA A 94 4.09 14.70 -30.87
C ALA A 94 5.22 13.77 -30.43
N ILE A 95 6.03 13.32 -31.40
CA ILE A 95 7.32 12.70 -31.09
C ILE A 95 8.36 13.81 -30.97
N LEU A 96 8.93 13.97 -29.78
CA LEU A 96 9.96 14.97 -29.51
C LEU A 96 11.35 14.48 -29.90
N ASP A 97 11.63 13.20 -29.73
CA ASP A 97 12.97 12.66 -29.95
C ASP A 97 12.95 11.15 -30.26
N ARG A 98 14.01 10.68 -30.91
CA ARG A 98 14.27 9.26 -31.15
C ARG A 98 15.73 8.94 -30.81
N GLN A 99 15.92 7.93 -29.97
CA GLN A 99 17.24 7.53 -29.51
C GLN A 99 17.42 6.03 -29.63
N ASP A 100 18.55 5.60 -30.19
CA ASP A 100 18.90 4.19 -30.26
C ASP A 100 19.83 3.79 -29.12
N ARG A 101 19.44 2.76 -28.38
CA ARG A 101 20.29 2.11 -27.39
C ARG A 101 20.96 0.89 -28.01
N ILE A 102 22.22 1.08 -28.39
CA ILE A 102 23.06 0.01 -28.95
C ILE A 102 23.59 -0.88 -27.81
N MET A 103 23.42 -2.18 -27.97
CA MET A 103 23.98 -3.22 -27.10
C MET A 103 24.81 -4.21 -27.95
N ARG A 104 25.55 -5.10 -27.28
CA ARG A 104 26.48 -6.05 -27.92
C ARG A 104 25.87 -6.93 -29.04
N LYS A 105 24.56 -7.20 -29.01
CA LYS A 105 23.86 -8.07 -29.98
C LYS A 105 22.57 -7.48 -30.54
N LYS A 106 22.14 -6.30 -30.06
CA LYS A 106 20.86 -5.71 -30.45
C LYS A 106 20.88 -4.21 -30.27
N THR A 107 20.06 -3.53 -31.07
CA THR A 107 19.78 -2.10 -30.93
C THR A 107 18.29 -1.94 -30.63
N ILE A 108 17.94 -1.16 -29.61
CA ILE A 108 16.55 -0.84 -29.26
C ILE A 108 16.33 0.65 -29.50
N SER A 109 15.35 0.99 -30.33
CA SER A 109 14.92 2.37 -30.52
C SER A 109 13.97 2.80 -29.41
N PHE A 110 14.24 3.97 -28.84
CA PHE A 110 13.41 4.69 -27.89
C PHE A 110 12.83 5.91 -28.56
N VAL A 111 11.58 6.23 -28.23
CA VAL A 111 10.89 7.41 -28.74
C VAL A 111 10.40 8.22 -27.55
N LYS A 112 10.75 9.51 -27.52
CA LYS A 112 10.20 10.45 -26.54
C LYS A 112 8.94 11.05 -27.12
N ILE A 113 7.82 10.80 -26.45
CA ILE A 113 6.49 11.28 -26.87
C ILE A 113 6.09 12.43 -25.94
N LEU A 114 5.67 13.54 -26.53
CA LEU A 114 4.89 14.58 -25.86
C LEU A 114 3.47 14.08 -25.76
N TRP A 115 2.98 13.92 -24.55
CA TRP A 115 1.61 13.51 -24.28
C TRP A 115 0.76 14.75 -24.08
N ARG A 116 -0.30 14.85 -24.87
CA ARG A 116 -1.37 15.80 -24.63
C ARG A 116 -2.02 15.44 -23.31
N ASN A 117 -2.26 16.46 -22.49
CA ASN A 117 -2.91 16.34 -21.20
C ASN A 117 -2.03 15.71 -20.08
N HIS A 118 -0.74 15.44 -20.30
CA HIS A 118 0.20 15.01 -19.24
C HIS A 118 1.00 16.21 -18.68
N PRO A 119 0.93 16.50 -17.36
CA PRO A 119 1.59 17.65 -16.73
C PRO A 119 3.11 17.49 -16.51
#